data_AF-A0A951F9B1-F1
#
_entry.id   AF-A0A951F9B1-F1
#
_cell.length_a   1.000
_cell.length_b   1.000
_cell.length_c   1.000
_cell.angle_alpha   90.00
_cell.angle_beta   90.00
_cell.angle_gamma   90.00
#
_symmetry.space_group_name_H-M   'P 1'
#
loop_
_entity.id
_entity.type
_entity.pdbx_description
1 polymer ?
#
loop_
_entity_poly.entity_id
_entity_poly.type
_entity_poly.pdbx_seq_one_letter_code
_entity_poly.pdbx_strand_id
1 'polypeptide(L)'
;MKGFEKVAIAMLAMAAPVVSASGAVDLNGRPADPFARPARARVLLFVRTDCPITNRYAPELQSLAKEFGDREVRLWLIYPDRSETAAGIRKHIADYGFPGEPLRDPEHALVGRAHATVAPEAAVFDAAGKLVYHGRIDDRYVDIGKARAAAQRHDLEDAIRAVLAGKPVQESETRAVGCSLADVE
;
A
#
# COMPACT_ATOMS: atom_id res chain seq x y z
N MET A 1 -45.21 -48.73 12.08
CA MET A 1 -44.63 -47.83 13.11
C MET A 1 -43.12 -48.04 13.09
N LYS A 2 -42.22 -47.09 12.85
CA LYS A 2 -42.21 -45.64 12.59
C LYS A 2 -40.93 -45.38 11.75
N GLY A 3 -41.02 -44.59 10.68
CA GLY A 3 -39.84 -44.12 9.93
C GLY A 3 -39.14 -43.02 10.72
N PHE A 4 -37.81 -43.09 10.81
CA PHE A 4 -36.99 -42.02 11.35
C PHE A 4 -36.28 -41.33 10.18
N GLU A 5 -36.79 -40.15 9.83
CA GLU A 5 -36.22 -39.23 8.86
C GLU A 5 -34.98 -38.57 9.48
N LYS A 6 -33.81 -38.74 8.85
CA LYS A 6 -32.57 -38.06 9.26
C LYS A 6 -32.58 -36.66 8.67
N VAL A 7 -32.90 -35.65 9.48
CA VAL A 7 -32.70 -34.25 9.12
C VAL A 7 -31.21 -33.92 9.23
N ALA A 8 -30.55 -33.74 8.08
CA ALA A 8 -29.20 -33.20 8.03
C ALA A 8 -29.26 -31.68 8.26
N ILE A 9 -28.89 -31.24 9.45
CA ILE A 9 -28.69 -29.82 9.76
C ILE A 9 -27.39 -29.39 9.10
N ALA A 10 -27.50 -28.70 7.97
CA ALA A 10 -26.37 -27.99 7.38
C ALA A 10 -26.03 -26.80 8.29
N MET A 11 -24.94 -26.92 9.06
CA MET A 11 -24.36 -25.80 9.77
C MET A 11 -23.74 -24.84 8.75
N LEU A 12 -24.46 -23.76 8.45
CA LEU A 12 -23.91 -22.62 7.73
C LEU A 12 -22.97 -21.88 8.68
N ALA A 13 -21.67 -22.19 8.62
CA ALA A 13 -20.65 -21.43 9.31
C ALA A 13 -20.62 -20.01 8.72
N MET A 14 -21.22 -19.05 9.43
CA MET A 14 -21.03 -17.64 9.12
C MET A 14 -19.62 -17.27 9.54
N ALA A 15 -18.70 -17.20 8.58
CA ALA A 15 -17.40 -16.59 8.79
C ALA A 15 -17.64 -15.11 9.12
N ALA A 16 -17.50 -14.75 10.40
CA ALA A 16 -17.39 -13.36 10.79
C ALA A 16 -16.19 -12.74 10.03
N PRO A 17 -16.30 -11.52 9.51
CA PRO A 17 -15.15 -10.87 8.92
C PRO A 17 -14.09 -10.76 10.02
N VAL A 18 -12.94 -11.37 9.78
CA VAL A 18 -11.75 -11.15 10.61
C VAL A 18 -11.38 -9.69 10.38
N VAL A 19 -11.84 -8.81 11.28
CA VAL A 19 -11.34 -7.45 11.37
C VAL A 19 -9.92 -7.58 11.88
N SER A 20 -8.99 -7.78 10.95
CA SER A 20 -7.58 -7.60 11.23
C SER A 20 -7.42 -6.11 11.48
N ALA A 21 -7.35 -5.71 12.74
CA ALA A 21 -7.02 -4.33 13.09
C ALA A 21 -5.64 -4.06 12.47
N SER A 22 -5.62 -3.21 11.44
CA SER A 22 -4.45 -2.85 10.65
C SER A 22 -3.35 -2.19 11.49
N GLY A 23 -3.54 -1.93 12.78
CA GLY A 23 -2.66 -1.11 13.63
C GLY A 23 -2.61 0.38 13.22
N ALA A 24 -3.03 0.67 12.00
CA ALA A 24 -2.95 1.98 11.38
C ALA A 24 -4.07 2.93 11.83
N VAL A 25 -3.72 4.21 11.87
CA VAL A 25 -4.63 5.29 12.24
C VAL A 25 -4.60 6.41 11.21
N ASP A 26 -5.73 7.10 11.04
CA ASP A 26 -5.78 8.33 10.27
C ASP A 26 -5.03 9.48 10.98
N LEU A 27 -4.93 10.64 10.33
CA LEU A 27 -4.26 11.82 10.89
C LEU A 27 -5.03 12.50 12.04
N ASN A 28 -6.18 11.96 12.43
CA ASN A 28 -6.95 12.35 13.62
C ASN A 28 -6.86 11.29 14.74
N GLY A 29 -6.04 10.25 14.56
CA GLY A 29 -5.85 9.17 15.53
C GLY A 29 -6.98 8.14 15.55
N ARG A 30 -7.88 8.13 14.56
CA ARG A 30 -8.95 7.14 14.47
C ARG A 30 -8.42 5.88 13.78
N PRO A 31 -8.80 4.68 14.24
CA PRO A 31 -8.46 3.44 13.54
C PRO A 31 -8.90 3.49 12.08
N ALA A 32 -8.02 3.08 11.18
CA ALA A 32 -8.29 3.09 9.75
C ALA A 32 -7.66 1.87 9.08
N ASP A 33 -8.46 1.18 8.28
CA ASP A 33 -8.03 -0.02 7.55
C ASP A 33 -8.14 0.23 6.03
N PRO A 34 -7.01 0.21 5.30
CA PRO A 34 -7.03 0.40 3.85
C PRO A 34 -7.80 -0.72 3.12
N PHE A 35 -8.08 -1.84 3.79
CA PHE A 35 -8.82 -2.99 3.26
C PHE A 35 -10.33 -2.96 3.57
N ALA A 36 -10.81 -2.01 4.36
CA ALA A 36 -12.23 -1.93 4.77
C ALA A 36 -13.19 -1.65 3.61
N ARG A 37 -12.70 -1.10 2.50
CA ARG A 37 -13.52 -0.75 1.33
C ARG A 37 -13.12 -1.58 0.11
N PRO A 38 -14.10 -2.00 -0.72
CA PRO A 38 -13.81 -2.64 -1.99
C PRO A 38 -13.00 -1.73 -2.93
N ALA A 39 -12.01 -2.33 -3.58
CA ALA A 39 -11.23 -1.76 -4.67
C ALA A 39 -10.67 -2.92 -5.50
N ARG A 40 -10.49 -2.74 -6.81
CA ARG A 40 -9.81 -3.74 -7.65
C ARG A 40 -8.32 -3.82 -7.30
N ALA A 41 -7.71 -2.66 -7.06
CA ALA A 41 -6.33 -2.54 -6.60
C ALA A 41 -6.25 -1.60 -5.39
N ARG A 42 -5.49 -2.00 -4.38
CA ARG A 42 -5.09 -1.13 -3.27
C ARG A 42 -3.59 -0.98 -3.33
N VAL A 43 -3.12 0.25 -3.52
CA VAL A 43 -1.72 0.60 -3.58
C VAL A 43 -1.35 1.25 -2.26
N LEU A 44 -0.43 0.63 -1.53
CA LEU A 44 0.15 1.17 -0.32
C LEU A 44 1.55 1.67 -0.68
N LEU A 45 1.78 2.96 -0.46
CA LEU A 45 3.09 3.60 -0.65
C LEU A 45 3.67 3.92 0.72
N PHE A 46 4.74 3.22 1.08
CA PHE A 46 5.47 3.44 2.32
C PHE A 46 6.40 4.63 2.14
N VAL A 47 6.22 5.65 2.95
CA VAL A 47 6.88 6.96 2.81
C VAL A 47 7.37 7.47 4.16
N ARG A 48 8.39 8.33 4.12
CA ARG A 48 8.90 9.08 5.27
C ARG A 48 9.07 10.55 4.87
N THR A 49 8.72 11.45 5.77
CA THR A 49 8.81 12.91 5.60
C THR A 49 10.24 13.40 5.46
N ASP A 50 11.20 12.70 6.07
CA ASP A 50 12.63 13.02 6.04
C ASP A 50 13.39 12.38 4.87
N CYS A 51 12.72 11.55 4.06
CA CYS A 51 13.40 10.79 3.02
C CYS A 51 13.46 11.56 1.68
N PRO A 52 14.65 11.98 1.22
CA PRO A 52 14.77 12.77 -0.01
C PRO A 52 14.38 12.00 -1.27
N ILE A 53 14.49 10.67 -1.27
CA ILE A 53 14.08 9.84 -2.39
C ILE A 53 12.55 9.84 -2.52
N THR A 54 11.83 9.66 -1.41
CA THR A 54 10.36 9.79 -1.35
C THR A 54 9.91 11.12 -1.96
N ASN A 55 10.52 12.22 -1.50
CA ASN A 55 10.21 13.59 -1.93
C ASN A 55 10.37 13.80 -3.44
N ARG A 56 11.38 13.17 -4.05
CA ARG A 56 11.65 13.26 -5.49
C ARG A 56 10.71 12.42 -6.34
N TYR A 57 9.98 11.47 -5.75
CA TYR A 57 8.95 10.70 -6.45
C TYR A 57 7.61 11.43 -6.57
N ALA A 58 7.42 12.59 -5.95
CA ALA A 58 6.16 13.32 -5.97
C ALA A 58 5.54 13.50 -7.37
N PRO A 59 6.28 13.90 -8.44
CA PRO A 59 5.71 14.02 -9.78
C PRO A 59 5.20 12.68 -10.35
N GLU A 60 5.92 11.59 -10.08
CA GLU A 60 5.54 10.24 -10.54
C GLU A 60 4.25 9.79 -9.85
N LEU A 61 4.18 9.99 -8.52
CA LEU A 61 3.00 9.62 -7.75
C LEU A 61 1.77 10.43 -8.17
N GLN A 62 1.93 11.73 -8.45
CA GLN A 62 0.87 12.57 -9.00
C GLN A 62 0.39 12.07 -10.37
N SER A 63 1.31 11.62 -11.23
CA SER A 63 0.96 11.02 -12.53
C SER A 63 0.12 9.75 -12.35
N LEU A 64 0.59 8.82 -11.50
CA LEU A 64 -0.14 7.59 -11.18
C LEU A 64 -1.53 7.87 -10.60
N ALA A 65 -1.64 8.86 -9.72
CA ALA A 65 -2.93 9.26 -9.15
C ALA A 65 -3.87 9.89 -10.18
N LYS A 66 -3.34 10.67 -11.11
CA LYS A 66 -4.14 11.23 -12.21
C LYS A 66 -4.65 10.12 -13.14
N GLU A 67 -3.83 9.12 -13.39
CA GLU A 67 -4.19 8.01 -14.28
C GLU A 67 -5.14 7.00 -13.63
N PHE A 68 -4.87 6.60 -12.40
CA PHE A 68 -5.57 5.49 -11.75
C PHE A 68 -6.47 5.89 -10.58
N GLY A 69 -6.43 7.13 -10.10
CA GLY A 69 -7.08 7.58 -8.85
C GLY A 69 -8.61 7.68 -8.89
N ASP A 70 -9.29 6.60 -9.27
CA ASP A 70 -10.74 6.48 -9.35
C ASP A 70 -11.31 5.49 -8.31
N ARG A 71 -12.52 4.95 -8.52
CA ARG A 71 -13.14 4.02 -7.57
C ARG A 71 -12.50 2.63 -7.59
N GLU A 72 -11.79 2.25 -8.64
CA GLU A 72 -11.21 0.91 -8.82
C GLU A 72 -9.81 0.79 -8.21
N VAL A 73 -9.04 1.89 -8.14
CA VAL A 73 -7.73 1.93 -7.45
C VAL A 73 -7.78 2.86 -6.23
N ARG A 74 -7.29 2.38 -5.09
CA ARG A 74 -7.11 3.20 -3.87
C ARG A 74 -5.63 3.39 -3.62
N LEU A 75 -5.18 4.65 -3.58
CA LEU A 75 -3.81 5.01 -3.22
C LEU A 75 -3.77 5.41 -1.74
N TRP A 76 -2.88 4.78 -0.98
CA TRP A 76 -2.65 5.04 0.44
C TRP A 76 -1.19 5.46 0.65
N LEU A 77 -0.98 6.54 1.41
CA LEU A 77 0.35 6.94 1.89
C LEU A 77 0.51 6.41 3.31
N ILE A 78 1.41 5.46 3.50
CA ILE A 78 1.67 4.83 4.79
C ILE A 78 2.93 5.46 5.38
N TYR A 79 2.79 6.09 6.54
CA TYR A 79 3.87 6.71 7.32
C TYR A 79 4.19 5.81 8.53
N PRO A 80 5.26 4.98 8.46
CA PRO A 80 5.55 4.01 9.52
C PRO A 80 6.30 4.59 10.71
N ASP A 81 6.98 5.73 10.54
CA ASP A 81 7.83 6.30 11.57
C ASP A 81 6.98 6.84 12.74
N ARG A 82 7.17 6.23 13.92
CA ARG A 82 6.45 6.55 15.15
C ARG A 82 6.63 8.02 15.57
N SER A 83 7.77 8.63 15.24
CA SER A 83 8.11 10.02 15.57
C SER A 83 7.37 11.04 14.69
N GLU A 84 6.85 10.63 13.54
CA GLU A 84 6.17 11.53 12.61
C GLU A 84 4.79 11.94 13.13
N THR A 85 4.61 13.24 13.34
CA THR A 85 3.34 13.79 13.83
C THR A 85 2.34 13.99 12.69
N ALA A 86 1.04 13.94 13.01
CA ALA A 86 -0.01 14.23 12.04
C ALA A 86 0.09 15.64 11.42
N ALA A 87 0.63 16.63 12.16
CA ALA A 87 0.89 17.96 11.61
C ALA A 87 2.05 17.94 10.61
N GLY A 88 3.15 17.25 10.93
CA GLY A 88 4.28 17.06 10.02
C GLY A 88 3.89 16.34 8.73
N ILE A 89 3.09 15.28 8.85
CA ILE A 89 2.57 14.53 7.68
C ILE A 89 1.68 15.43 6.80
N ARG A 90 0.75 16.19 7.38
CA ARG A 90 -0.08 17.14 6.60
C ARG A 90 0.79 18.16 5.87
N LYS A 91 1.82 18.69 6.53
CA LYS A 91 2.76 19.63 5.91
C LYS A 91 3.52 18.97 4.76
N HIS A 92 4.07 17.78 4.97
CA HIS A 92 4.80 17.04 3.94
C HIS A 92 3.93 16.76 2.69
N ILE A 93 2.68 16.32 2.89
CA ILE A 93 1.73 16.13 1.79
C ILE A 93 1.47 17.44 1.04
N ALA A 94 1.29 18.54 1.76
CA ALA A 94 1.04 19.85 1.15
C ALA A 94 2.27 20.38 0.38
N ASP A 95 3.48 20.23 0.93
CA ASP A 95 4.72 20.73 0.33
C ASP A 95 5.05 20.02 -1.00
N TYR A 96 4.77 18.71 -1.08
CA TYR A 96 5.09 17.89 -2.26
C TYR A 96 3.88 17.56 -3.14
N GLY A 97 2.66 17.88 -2.69
CA GLY A 97 1.44 17.51 -3.39
C GLY A 97 1.26 16.00 -3.53
N PHE A 98 1.60 15.23 -2.48
CA PHE A 98 1.47 13.77 -2.53
C PHE A 98 -0.01 13.36 -2.63
N PRO A 99 -0.36 12.45 -3.55
CA PRO A 99 -1.72 11.96 -3.68
C PRO A 99 -1.98 10.77 -2.75
N GLY A 100 -3.25 10.52 -2.48
CA GLY A 100 -3.72 9.36 -1.70
C GLY A 100 -4.14 9.71 -0.29
N GLU A 101 -4.76 8.73 0.38
CA GLU A 101 -5.23 8.86 1.75
C GLU A 101 -4.08 8.53 2.73
N PRO A 102 -3.70 9.43 3.64
CA PRO A 102 -2.59 9.20 4.55
C PRO A 102 -2.98 8.42 5.80
N LEU A 103 -2.18 7.42 6.15
CA LEU A 103 -2.26 6.65 7.38
C LEU A 103 -0.92 6.67 8.10
N ARG A 104 -0.97 6.64 9.43
CA ARG A 104 0.19 6.33 10.27
C ARG A 104 0.15 4.84 10.61
N ASP A 105 1.29 4.17 10.51
CA ASP A 105 1.46 2.74 10.85
C ASP A 105 2.59 2.56 11.89
N PRO A 106 2.45 3.14 13.09
CA PRO A 106 3.53 3.16 14.08
C PRO A 106 3.86 1.77 14.66
N GLU A 107 2.97 0.79 14.50
CA GLU A 107 3.19 -0.59 14.94
C GLU A 107 3.58 -1.52 13.79
N HIS A 108 3.88 -0.95 12.60
CA HIS A 108 4.40 -1.65 11.42
C HIS A 108 3.55 -2.84 10.95
N ALA A 109 2.24 -2.78 11.20
CA ALA A 109 1.33 -3.86 10.82
C ALA A 109 1.08 -3.87 9.30
N LEU A 110 1.02 -2.71 8.64
CA LEU A 110 0.97 -2.62 7.19
C LEU A 110 2.35 -2.85 6.56
N VAL A 111 3.43 -2.39 7.20
CA VAL A 111 4.82 -2.70 6.79
C VAL A 111 5.03 -4.21 6.71
N GLY A 112 4.73 -4.93 7.80
CA GLY A 112 4.87 -6.38 7.86
C GLY A 112 3.98 -7.12 6.85
N ARG A 113 2.76 -6.64 6.63
CA ARG A 113 1.83 -7.22 5.64
C ARG A 113 2.31 -7.03 4.20
N ALA A 114 2.98 -5.93 3.92
CA ALA A 114 3.48 -5.59 2.59
C ALA A 114 4.92 -6.07 2.33
N HIS A 115 5.61 -6.56 3.34
CA HIS A 115 7.04 -6.87 3.32
C HIS A 115 7.92 -5.66 2.95
N ALA A 116 7.46 -4.45 3.30
CA ALA A 116 8.19 -3.23 3.03
C ALA A 116 9.43 -3.12 3.95
N THR A 117 10.54 -2.63 3.40
CA THR A 117 11.83 -2.53 4.10
C THR A 117 12.45 -1.14 4.00
N VAL A 118 12.07 -0.35 2.99
CA VAL A 118 12.59 1.00 2.76
C VAL A 118 11.47 1.99 2.39
N ALA A 119 11.79 3.28 2.42
CA ALA A 119 10.96 4.36 1.89
C ALA A 119 11.71 5.12 0.77
N PRO A 120 11.11 5.31 -0.41
CA PRO A 120 9.80 4.85 -0.80
C PRO A 120 9.81 3.38 -1.23
N GLU A 121 8.72 2.68 -0.91
CA GLU A 121 8.43 1.33 -1.38
C GLU A 121 6.93 1.19 -1.62
N ALA A 122 6.54 0.46 -2.65
CA ALA A 122 5.16 0.28 -3.06
C ALA A 122 4.71 -1.16 -2.86
N ALA A 123 3.46 -1.35 -2.50
CA ALA A 123 2.80 -2.64 -2.47
C ALA A 123 1.41 -2.56 -3.11
N VAL A 124 1.07 -3.54 -3.96
CA VAL A 124 -0.25 -3.65 -4.59
C VAL A 124 -0.95 -4.90 -4.07
N PHE A 125 -2.17 -4.69 -3.57
CA PHE A 125 -3.08 -5.76 -3.17
C PHE A 125 -4.26 -5.83 -4.14
N ASP A 126 -4.61 -7.03 -4.59
CA ASP A 126 -5.75 -7.28 -5.47
C ASP A 126 -7.10 -7.16 -4.73
N ALA A 127 -8.22 -7.34 -5.44
CA ALA A 127 -9.56 -7.25 -4.86
C ALA A 127 -9.79 -8.17 -3.64
N ALA A 128 -9.14 -9.34 -3.61
CA ALA A 128 -9.21 -10.31 -2.51
C ALA A 128 -8.30 -9.93 -1.32
N GLY A 129 -7.52 -8.86 -1.43
CA GLY A 129 -6.59 -8.41 -0.39
C GLY A 129 -5.29 -9.21 -0.36
N LYS A 130 -4.98 -9.94 -1.44
CA LYS A 130 -3.73 -10.66 -1.61
C LYS A 130 -2.65 -9.72 -2.14
N LEU A 131 -1.46 -9.78 -1.56
CA LEU A 131 -0.28 -9.08 -2.06
C LEU A 131 0.12 -9.69 -3.42
N VAL A 132 0.11 -8.86 -4.46
CA VAL A 132 0.45 -9.27 -5.84
C VAL A 132 1.68 -8.55 -6.39
N TYR A 133 2.11 -7.47 -5.73
CA TYR A 133 3.33 -6.75 -6.03
C TYR A 133 3.89 -6.10 -4.76
N HIS A 134 5.20 -6.16 -4.54
CA HIS A 134 5.90 -5.21 -3.68
C HIS A 134 7.27 -4.84 -4.26
N GLY A 135 7.73 -3.61 -4.02
CA GLY A 135 9.03 -3.16 -4.45
C GLY A 135 9.09 -1.69 -4.86
N ARG A 136 9.93 -1.39 -5.85
CA ARG A 136 10.19 0.01 -6.28
C ARG A 136 8.99 0.61 -7.02
N ILE A 137 8.92 1.94 -7.07
CA ILE A 137 7.90 2.63 -7.90
C ILE A 137 8.25 2.47 -9.39
N ASP A 138 9.50 2.80 -9.73
CA ASP A 138 10.09 2.70 -11.07
C ASP A 138 11.59 2.36 -10.92
N ASP A 139 12.29 2.17 -12.03
CA ASP A 139 13.74 1.91 -11.99
C ASP A 139 14.61 3.18 -11.95
N ARG A 140 14.07 4.37 -11.67
CA ARG A 140 14.87 5.61 -11.70
C ARG A 140 16.02 5.60 -10.72
N TYR A 141 15.83 5.06 -9.52
CA TYR A 141 16.90 4.91 -8.52
C TYR A 141 17.57 3.55 -8.64
N VAL A 142 18.87 3.56 -8.96
CA VAL A 142 19.72 2.37 -9.04
C VAL A 142 20.25 2.00 -7.67
N ASP A 143 20.66 3.02 -6.91
CA ASP A 143 21.22 2.92 -5.57
C ASP A 143 21.10 4.27 -4.85
N ILE A 144 21.42 4.31 -3.56
CA ILE A 144 21.48 5.55 -2.79
C ILE A 144 22.49 6.50 -3.43
N GLY A 145 22.04 7.72 -3.76
CA GLY A 145 22.85 8.71 -4.46
C GLY A 145 23.04 8.47 -5.96
N LYS A 146 22.46 7.40 -6.54
CA LYS A 146 22.58 7.06 -7.96
C LYS A 146 21.21 6.94 -8.62
N ALA A 147 20.86 7.93 -9.45
CA ALA A 147 19.62 7.98 -10.20
C ALA A 147 19.86 8.11 -11.71
N ARG A 148 18.95 7.53 -12.50
CA ARG A 148 18.83 7.76 -13.94
C ARG A 148 18.18 9.12 -14.21
N ALA A 149 18.43 9.68 -15.39
CA ALA A 149 17.74 10.90 -15.84
C ALA A 149 16.23 10.67 -16.06
N ALA A 150 15.85 9.46 -16.48
CA ALA A 150 14.49 9.02 -16.65
C ALA A 150 14.36 7.53 -16.29
N ALA A 151 13.18 7.12 -15.85
CA ALA A 151 12.85 5.71 -15.70
C ALA A 151 12.77 5.04 -17.08
N GLN A 152 13.18 3.78 -17.13
CA GLN A 152 13.06 2.89 -18.28
C GLN A 152 12.03 1.79 -18.00
N ARG A 153 11.70 1.57 -16.73
CA ARG A 153 10.67 0.62 -16.27
C ARG A 153 9.79 1.27 -15.20
N HIS A 154 8.48 1.03 -15.29
CA HIS A 154 7.46 1.61 -14.42
C HIS A 154 6.75 0.49 -13.65
N ASP A 155 7.50 -0.20 -12.79
CA ASP A 155 7.07 -1.48 -12.23
C ASP A 155 5.76 -1.41 -11.42
N LEU A 156 5.55 -0.32 -10.66
CA LEU A 156 4.29 -0.09 -9.97
C LEU A 156 3.13 0.16 -10.95
N GLU A 157 3.36 0.94 -11.99
CA GLU A 157 2.37 1.20 -13.04
C GLU A 157 1.95 -0.12 -13.73
N ASP A 158 2.93 -0.92 -14.13
CA ASP A 158 2.73 -2.22 -14.77
C ASP A 158 1.93 -3.17 -13.87
N ALA A 159 2.23 -3.20 -12.56
CA ALA A 159 1.50 -3.99 -11.57
C ALA A 159 0.03 -3.54 -11.45
N ILE A 160 -0.22 -2.22 -11.37
CA ILE A 160 -1.59 -1.68 -11.31
C ILE A 160 -2.37 -2.04 -12.58
N ARG A 161 -1.76 -1.85 -13.76
CA ARG A 161 -2.39 -2.20 -15.06
C ARG A 161 -2.72 -3.69 -15.15
N ALA A 162 -1.81 -4.57 -14.71
CA ALA A 162 -2.05 -6.01 -14.71
C ALA A 162 -3.26 -6.39 -13.85
N VAL A 163 -3.36 -5.85 -12.64
CA VAL A 163 -4.50 -6.07 -11.73
C VAL A 163 -5.81 -5.58 -12.35
N LEU A 164 -5.83 -4.36 -12.90
CA LEU A 164 -7.01 -3.80 -13.56
C LEU A 164 -7.46 -4.64 -14.75
N ALA A 165 -6.52 -5.19 -15.51
CA ALA A 165 -6.76 -6.07 -16.65
C ALA A 165 -7.11 -7.53 -16.27
N GLY A 166 -7.11 -7.88 -14.97
CA GLY A 166 -7.32 -9.25 -14.51
C GLY A 166 -6.21 -10.22 -14.93
N LYS A 167 -4.99 -9.71 -15.15
CA LYS A 167 -3.80 -10.47 -15.56
C LYS A 167 -2.85 -10.67 -14.38
N PRO A 168 -2.05 -11.74 -14.38
CA PRO A 168 -0.98 -11.91 -13.40
C PRO A 168 0.08 -10.82 -13.56
N VAL A 169 0.49 -10.22 -12.43
CA VAL A 169 1.68 -9.36 -12.35
C VAL A 169 2.91 -10.23 -12.67
N GLN A 170 3.68 -9.87 -13.69
CA GLN A 170 4.80 -10.69 -14.16
C GLN A 170 6.01 -10.63 -13.22
N GLU A 171 6.36 -9.43 -12.76
CA GLU A 171 7.39 -9.22 -11.75
C GLU A 171 6.72 -8.77 -10.46
N SER A 172 6.42 -9.74 -9.58
CA SER A 172 5.72 -9.49 -8.32
C SER A 172 6.61 -8.93 -7.21
N GLU A 173 7.93 -8.95 -7.40
CA GLU A 173 8.91 -8.44 -6.43
C GLU A 173 10.03 -7.71 -7.17
N THR A 174 10.36 -6.51 -6.71
CA THR A 174 11.51 -5.76 -7.20
C THR A 174 12.22 -5.07 -6.04
N ARG A 175 13.54 -4.88 -6.16
CA ARG A 175 14.30 -4.16 -5.13
C ARG A 175 13.99 -2.67 -5.16
N ALA A 176 13.45 -2.15 -4.05
CA ALA A 176 13.34 -0.72 -3.78
C ALA A 176 14.67 -0.12 -3.28
N VAL A 177 14.85 1.18 -3.48
CA VAL A 177 16.02 1.94 -3.04
C VAL A 177 15.52 3.13 -2.24
N GLY A 178 15.89 3.21 -0.97
CA GLY A 178 15.28 4.16 -0.06
C GLY A 178 15.90 4.21 1.32
N CYS A 179 15.33 5.06 2.16
CA CYS A 179 15.64 5.18 3.58
C CYS A 179 15.09 3.95 4.32
N SER A 180 15.90 3.32 5.20
CA SER A 180 15.50 2.11 5.94
C SER A 180 14.22 2.33 6.78
N LEU A 181 13.34 1.33 6.85
CA LEU A 181 12.21 1.31 7.79
C LEU A 181 12.55 0.63 9.12
N ALA A 182 13.61 -0.18 9.18
CA ALA A 182 14.02 -0.87 10.41
C ALA A 182 14.44 0.09 11.54
N ASP A 183 14.79 1.33 11.21
CA ASP A 183 15.29 2.32 12.17
C ASP A 183 14.15 3.19 12.77
N VAL A 184 12.89 2.91 12.44
CA VAL A 184 11.73 3.75 12.80
C VAL A 184 10.54 2.97 13.39
N GLU A 185 10.82 1.77 13.95
CA GLU A 185 9.91 0.96 14.77
C GLU A 185 9.59 1.60 16.15
#